data_AF-A0A0S6XC60-F1
#
_entry.id   AF-A0A0S6XC60-F1
#
_cell.length_a   1.000
_cell.length_b   1.000
_cell.length_c   1.000
_cell.angle_alpha   90.00
_cell.angle_beta   90.00
_cell.angle_gamma   90.00
#
_symmetry.space_group_name_H-M   'P 1'
#
loop_
_entity.id
_entity.type
_entity.pdbx_description
1 polymer ?
#
loop_
_entity_poly.entity_id
_entity_poly.type
_entity_poly.pdbx_seq_one_letter_code
_entity_poly.pdbx_strand_id
1 'polypeptide(L)'
;MVMLTDRRRYLDAAVYNLKDFVNKFGDDGKNELNNVASAHVIGMDETQDTTISYCGCDVHEGKLRILFAKGYFATNVADATYRDALQEALSKAGSSGSALDFNTRTGIKNDWDPKIGAVKQRLEAITGFKDLTITPNFEATFAALDGKPEMTSGWQKQLGQYTLAYFQGLVDNLTSAGFEKDDMLQEGLQEAMEKKEIKFEIVDKLSKGSYNEAVPEDGILYLRTVVAQYPFNTNQMGYQLLDLL
;
A
#
# COMPACT_ATOMS: atom_id res chain seq x y z
N MET A 1 -14.48 38.48 -20.56
CA MET A 1 -15.51 38.03 -19.59
C MET A 1 -15.57 36.51 -19.46
N VAL A 2 -15.50 35.75 -20.57
CA VAL A 2 -15.50 34.26 -20.58
C VAL A 2 -14.40 33.62 -19.72
N MET A 3 -13.14 34.09 -19.83
CA MET A 3 -12.03 33.53 -19.03
C MET A 3 -12.19 33.63 -17.50
N LEU A 4 -12.89 34.64 -16.97
CA LEU A 4 -13.12 34.76 -15.53
C LEU A 4 -14.15 33.73 -15.04
N THR A 5 -15.17 33.47 -15.86
CA THR A 5 -16.19 32.45 -15.58
C THR A 5 -15.58 31.05 -15.59
N ASP A 6 -14.69 30.76 -16.53
CA ASP A 6 -14.06 29.44 -16.63
C ASP A 6 -13.07 29.14 -15.50
N ARG A 7 -12.27 30.12 -15.08
CA ARG A 7 -11.40 29.98 -13.89
C ARG A 7 -12.20 29.73 -12.62
N ARG A 8 -13.35 30.41 -12.47
CA ARG A 8 -14.24 30.20 -11.32
C ARG A 8 -14.75 28.77 -11.26
N ARG A 9 -15.09 28.14 -12.39
CA ARG A 9 -15.55 26.75 -12.43
C ARG A 9 -14.52 25.75 -11.91
N TYR A 10 -13.24 25.94 -12.26
CA TYR A 10 -12.15 25.11 -11.71
C TYR A 10 -12.00 25.29 -10.20
N LEU A 11 -12.06 26.53 -9.70
CA LEU A 11 -11.94 26.79 -8.26
C LEU A 11 -13.12 26.23 -7.47
N ASP A 12 -14.34 26.42 -7.95
CA ASP A 12 -15.54 25.86 -7.32
C ASP A 12 -15.45 24.31 -7.27
N ALA A 13 -14.97 23.68 -8.34
CA ALA A 13 -14.75 22.25 -8.37
C ALA A 13 -13.62 21.80 -7.42
N ALA A 14 -12.50 22.51 -7.38
CA ALA A 14 -11.41 22.23 -6.44
C ALA A 14 -11.87 22.33 -4.99
N VAL A 15 -12.63 23.37 -4.63
CA VAL A 15 -13.19 23.51 -3.28
C VAL A 15 -14.13 22.35 -2.94
N TYR A 16 -14.97 21.94 -3.88
CA TYR A 16 -15.84 20.78 -3.68
C TYR A 16 -15.04 19.49 -3.47
N ASN A 17 -14.05 19.22 -4.32
CA ASN A 17 -13.23 18.01 -4.26
C ASN A 17 -12.33 17.97 -3.02
N LEU A 18 -11.80 19.10 -2.57
CA LEU A 18 -11.04 19.19 -1.32
C LEU A 18 -11.91 18.87 -0.11
N LYS A 19 -13.18 19.33 -0.10
CA LYS A 19 -14.14 18.96 0.94
C LYS A 19 -14.43 17.46 0.92
N ASP A 20 -14.67 16.87 -0.26
CA ASP A 20 -14.90 15.43 -0.40
C ASP A 20 -13.70 14.63 0.12
N PHE A 21 -12.48 15.04 -0.24
CA PHE A 21 -11.24 14.43 0.21
C PHE A 21 -11.09 14.46 1.74
N VAL A 22 -11.29 15.62 2.37
CA VAL A 22 -11.22 15.76 3.84
C VAL A 22 -12.36 14.99 4.51
N ASN A 23 -13.56 14.96 3.94
CA ASN A 23 -14.66 14.15 4.49
C ASN A 23 -14.33 12.65 4.43
N LYS A 24 -13.67 12.20 3.36
CA LYS A 24 -13.28 10.80 3.17
C LYS A 24 -12.16 10.36 4.12
N PHE A 25 -11.13 11.19 4.30
CA PHE A 25 -9.91 10.82 5.03
C PHE A 25 -9.77 11.47 6.41
N GLY A 26 -10.70 12.33 6.80
CA GLY A 26 -10.73 13.01 8.10
C GLY A 26 -9.47 13.83 8.37
N ASP A 27 -9.01 13.79 9.61
CA ASP A 27 -7.83 14.53 10.06
C ASP A 27 -6.55 14.11 9.33
N ASP A 28 -6.42 12.84 8.93
CA ASP A 28 -5.24 12.36 8.18
C ASP A 28 -5.15 13.05 6.81
N GLY A 29 -6.28 13.12 6.09
CA GLY A 29 -6.33 13.82 4.81
C GLY A 29 -6.08 15.32 4.96
N LYS A 30 -6.67 15.93 6.00
CA LYS A 30 -6.46 17.35 6.29
C LYS A 30 -4.99 17.66 6.60
N ASN A 31 -4.34 16.83 7.42
CA ASN A 31 -2.94 17.00 7.79
C ASN A 31 -2.03 16.80 6.57
N GLU A 32 -2.28 15.79 5.74
CA GLU A 32 -1.48 15.59 4.52
C GLU A 32 -1.59 16.78 3.57
N LEU A 33 -2.82 17.28 3.34
CA LEU A 33 -3.03 18.44 2.49
C LEU A 33 -2.27 19.67 2.99
N ASN A 34 -2.36 19.99 4.28
CA ASN A 34 -1.69 21.17 4.85
C ASN A 34 -0.17 21.05 4.83
N ASN A 35 0.37 19.84 4.99
CA ASN A 35 1.82 19.63 4.99
C ASN A 35 2.39 19.65 3.58
N VAL A 36 1.75 18.95 2.64
CA VAL A 36 2.26 18.80 1.27
C VAL A 36 1.97 20.07 0.48
N ALA A 37 0.75 20.60 0.53
CA ALA A 37 0.38 21.89 -0.05
C ALA A 37 0.60 23.07 0.93
N SER A 38 1.79 23.11 1.54
CA SER A 38 2.17 24.02 2.63
C SER A 38 2.16 25.51 2.28
N ALA A 39 2.19 25.88 1.00
CA ALA A 39 2.03 27.27 0.60
C ALA A 39 0.58 27.77 0.78
N HIS A 40 -0.39 26.85 0.92
CA HIS A 40 -1.82 27.14 1.00
C HIS A 40 -2.33 28.01 -0.16
N VAL A 41 -1.78 27.78 -1.35
CA VAL A 41 -2.16 28.47 -2.60
C VAL A 41 -2.67 27.45 -3.60
N ILE A 42 -3.80 27.76 -4.24
CA ILE A 42 -4.28 27.06 -5.43
C ILE A 42 -3.84 27.85 -6.66
N GLY A 43 -2.90 27.29 -7.41
CA GLY A 43 -2.42 27.81 -8.69
C GLY A 43 -3.17 27.21 -9.87
N MET A 44 -2.97 27.77 -11.06
CA MET A 44 -3.49 27.21 -12.30
C MET A 44 -2.56 27.53 -13.46
N ASP A 45 -2.12 26.49 -14.18
CA ASP A 45 -1.14 26.61 -15.26
C ASP A 45 -1.48 25.69 -16.44
N GLU A 46 -1.07 26.09 -17.65
CA GLU A 46 -1.04 25.18 -18.81
C GLU A 46 0.13 24.21 -18.64
N THR A 47 -0.08 22.93 -18.90
CA THR A 47 0.97 21.90 -18.85
C THR A 47 1.35 21.38 -20.23
N GLN A 48 2.63 21.02 -20.39
CA GLN A 48 3.15 20.27 -21.54
C GLN A 48 3.23 18.75 -21.25
N ASP A 49 2.81 18.32 -20.06
CA ASP A 49 2.77 16.90 -19.70
C ASP A 49 1.69 16.18 -20.51
N THR A 50 2.14 15.34 -21.45
CA THR A 50 1.27 14.59 -22.35
C THR A 50 0.53 13.44 -21.66
N THR A 51 0.84 13.13 -20.40
CA THR A 51 0.07 12.16 -19.60
C THR A 51 -1.26 12.76 -19.11
N ILE A 52 -1.38 14.09 -19.09
CA ILE A 52 -2.61 14.80 -18.74
C ILE A 52 -3.41 15.07 -20.02
N SER A 53 -4.49 14.31 -20.23
CA SER A 53 -5.29 14.42 -21.46
C SER A 53 -6.15 15.69 -21.56
N TYR A 54 -6.69 16.18 -20.44
CA TYR A 54 -7.54 17.38 -20.41
C TYR A 54 -7.09 18.33 -19.30
N CYS A 55 -7.16 17.86 -18.07
CA CYS A 55 -6.74 18.57 -16.88
C CYS A 55 -6.38 17.58 -15.77
N GLY A 56 -5.61 18.04 -14.80
CA GLY A 56 -5.16 17.29 -13.64
C GLY A 56 -4.71 18.26 -12.54
N CYS A 57 -4.00 17.73 -11.55
CA CYS A 57 -3.35 18.56 -10.55
C CYS A 57 -2.01 17.96 -10.15
N ASP A 58 -1.16 18.83 -9.61
CA ASP A 58 0.06 18.44 -8.92
C ASP A 58 0.24 19.31 -7.67
N VAL A 59 1.26 18.98 -6.88
CA VAL A 59 1.79 19.92 -5.91
C VAL A 59 3.20 20.29 -6.33
N HIS A 60 3.45 21.58 -6.45
CA HIS A 60 4.73 22.13 -6.87
C HIS A 60 5.09 23.30 -5.97
N GLU A 61 6.28 23.26 -5.37
CA GLU A 61 6.74 24.27 -4.40
C GLU A 61 5.71 24.51 -3.26
N GLY A 62 5.07 23.44 -2.79
CA GLY A 62 4.02 23.50 -1.77
C GLY A 62 2.70 24.10 -2.22
N LYS A 63 2.50 24.40 -3.52
CA LYS A 63 1.25 24.92 -4.07
C LYS A 63 0.48 23.79 -4.74
N LEU A 64 -0.81 23.64 -4.44
CA LEU A 64 -1.69 22.78 -5.23
C LEU A 64 -1.96 23.49 -6.56
N ARG A 65 -1.56 22.91 -7.69
CA ARG A 65 -1.82 23.52 -9.00
C ARG A 65 -2.84 22.73 -9.76
N ILE A 66 -3.78 23.45 -10.37
CA ILE A 66 -4.67 22.92 -11.39
C ILE A 66 -3.93 23.02 -12.73
N LEU A 67 -3.76 21.88 -13.39
CA LEU A 67 -3.08 21.81 -14.68
C LEU A 67 -4.11 21.56 -15.78
N PHE A 68 -3.96 22.21 -16.93
CA PHE A 68 -4.76 21.92 -18.11
C PHE A 68 -3.88 21.76 -19.35
N ALA A 69 -4.22 20.81 -20.20
CA ALA A 69 -3.52 20.58 -21.46
C ALA A 69 -3.80 21.72 -22.44
N LYS A 70 -2.83 22.00 -23.30
CA LYS A 70 -2.95 23.04 -24.33
C LYS A 70 -4.19 22.82 -25.20
N GLY A 71 -5.04 23.83 -25.30
CA GLY A 71 -6.31 23.77 -26.05
C GLY A 71 -7.49 23.13 -25.31
N TYR A 72 -7.30 22.65 -24.08
CA TYR A 72 -8.34 22.01 -23.27
C TYR A 72 -8.78 22.83 -22.06
N PHE A 73 -8.43 24.12 -22.02
CA PHE A 73 -8.90 25.03 -20.97
C PHE A 73 -10.44 25.01 -20.87
N ALA A 74 -10.95 24.96 -19.65
CA ALA A 74 -12.38 24.90 -19.31
C ALA A 74 -13.11 23.60 -19.70
N THR A 75 -12.36 22.56 -20.10
CA THR A 75 -12.90 21.23 -20.39
C THR A 75 -12.75 20.33 -19.16
N ASN A 76 -13.82 19.60 -18.82
CA ASN A 76 -13.83 18.60 -17.72
C ASN A 76 -13.25 19.11 -16.38
N VAL A 77 -13.52 20.38 -16.06
CA VAL A 77 -12.86 21.11 -14.95
C VAL A 77 -12.90 20.42 -13.59
N ALA A 78 -13.92 19.58 -13.35
CA ALA A 78 -14.05 18.84 -12.10
C ALA A 78 -12.99 17.75 -11.95
N ASP A 79 -12.55 17.15 -13.06
CA ASP A 79 -11.64 16.01 -13.09
C ASP A 79 -10.23 16.43 -12.63
N ALA A 80 -9.88 17.71 -12.76
CA ALA A 80 -8.55 18.23 -12.41
C ALA A 80 -8.11 17.87 -10.99
N THR A 81 -9.04 17.90 -10.04
CA THR A 81 -8.77 17.60 -8.62
C THR A 81 -9.67 16.49 -8.08
N TYR A 82 -10.33 15.74 -8.97
CA TYR A 82 -11.30 14.73 -8.54
C TYR A 82 -10.60 13.51 -7.95
N ARG A 83 -10.95 13.17 -6.71
CA ARG A 83 -10.60 11.93 -6.01
C ARG A 83 -9.15 11.47 -6.20
N ASP A 84 -8.94 10.50 -7.10
CA ASP A 84 -7.65 9.86 -7.31
C ASP A 84 -6.60 10.84 -7.82
N ALA A 85 -6.99 11.84 -8.63
CA ALA A 85 -6.05 12.85 -9.13
C ALA A 85 -5.41 13.64 -7.98
N LEU A 86 -6.22 14.11 -7.02
CA LEU A 86 -5.72 14.83 -5.85
C LEU A 86 -4.90 13.90 -4.94
N GLN A 87 -5.38 12.68 -4.70
CA GLN A 87 -4.68 11.73 -3.83
C GLN A 87 -3.33 11.30 -4.40
N GLU A 88 -3.24 11.11 -5.72
CA GLU A 88 -1.98 10.84 -6.43
C GLU A 88 -1.06 12.05 -6.43
N ALA A 89 -1.58 13.26 -6.66
CA ALA A 89 -0.80 14.49 -6.60
C ALA A 89 -0.13 14.67 -5.23
N LEU A 90 -0.88 14.45 -4.15
CA LEU A 90 -0.37 14.51 -2.78
C LEU A 90 0.67 13.41 -2.53
N SER A 91 0.42 12.18 -2.98
CA SER A 91 1.36 11.05 -2.80
C SER A 91 2.68 11.27 -3.56
N LYS A 92 2.61 11.78 -4.80
CA LYS A 92 3.79 12.04 -5.65
C LYS A 92 4.64 13.21 -5.16
N ALA A 93 4.02 14.21 -4.57
CA ALA A 93 4.71 15.39 -4.04
C ALA A 93 5.57 15.09 -2.80
N GLY A 94 5.53 13.84 -2.32
CA GLY A 94 6.22 13.39 -1.14
C GLY A 94 5.31 13.41 0.07
N SER A 95 5.60 12.50 0.97
CA SER A 95 4.95 12.36 2.26
C SER A 95 5.52 13.36 3.26
N SER A 96 4.70 13.75 4.23
CA SER A 96 5.02 14.58 5.40
C SER A 96 6.12 13.99 6.30
N GLY A 97 7.33 13.73 5.79
CA GLY A 97 8.45 13.11 6.52
C GLY A 97 8.30 11.60 6.77
N SER A 98 7.40 10.90 6.05
CA SER A 98 7.21 9.44 6.17
C SER A 98 7.92 8.70 5.04
N ALA A 99 8.43 7.48 5.27
CA ALA A 99 8.98 6.65 4.19
C ALA A 99 7.91 6.12 3.21
N LEU A 100 6.64 6.12 3.62
CA LEU A 100 5.51 5.65 2.81
C LEU A 100 4.71 6.83 2.30
N ASP A 101 4.18 6.74 1.09
CA ASP A 101 3.28 7.77 0.54
C ASP A 101 1.88 7.74 1.19
N PHE A 102 1.07 8.78 0.95
CA PHE A 102 -0.26 8.90 1.54
C PHE A 102 -1.18 7.73 1.18
N ASN A 103 -1.13 7.28 -0.09
CA ASN A 103 -1.89 6.15 -0.59
C ASN A 103 -1.59 4.87 0.20
N THR A 104 -0.32 4.60 0.44
CA THR A 104 0.16 3.41 1.13
C THR A 104 -0.26 3.43 2.59
N ARG A 105 -0.02 4.54 3.29
CA ARG A 105 -0.43 4.68 4.71
C ARG A 105 -1.92 4.49 4.88
N THR A 106 -2.71 5.09 3.98
CA THR A 106 -4.17 4.94 3.97
C THR A 106 -4.61 3.51 3.70
N GLY A 107 -3.98 2.84 2.70
CA GLY A 107 -4.28 1.45 2.38
C GLY A 107 -3.99 0.50 3.55
N ILE A 108 -2.83 0.66 4.20
CA ILE A 108 -2.46 -0.10 5.41
C ILE A 108 -3.50 0.09 6.51
N LYS A 109 -3.86 1.35 6.81
CA LYS A 109 -4.85 1.66 7.85
C LYS A 109 -6.21 1.03 7.59
N ASN A 110 -6.63 0.97 6.34
CA ASN A 110 -7.94 0.45 5.97
C ASN A 110 -7.98 -1.09 5.89
N ASP A 111 -6.89 -1.71 5.41
CA ASP A 111 -6.91 -3.14 5.08
C ASP A 111 -6.13 -4.02 6.05
N TRP A 112 -5.01 -3.54 6.58
CA TRP A 112 -4.13 -4.32 7.45
C TRP A 112 -4.50 -4.15 8.93
N ASP A 113 -4.48 -2.91 9.43
CA ASP A 113 -4.67 -2.59 10.85
C ASP A 113 -5.92 -3.26 11.47
N PRO A 114 -7.12 -3.22 10.84
CA PRO A 114 -8.30 -3.83 11.44
C PRO A 114 -8.31 -5.36 11.41
N LYS A 115 -7.48 -6.02 10.57
CA LYS A 115 -7.57 -7.46 10.28
C LYS A 115 -6.41 -8.26 10.86
N ILE A 116 -5.23 -7.66 11.04
CA ILE A 116 -4.04 -8.39 11.45
C ILE A 116 -4.17 -9.05 12.83
N GLY A 117 -4.91 -8.44 13.76
CA GLY A 117 -5.13 -9.01 15.09
C GLY A 117 -5.76 -10.40 15.06
N ALA A 118 -6.76 -10.62 14.19
CA ALA A 118 -7.40 -11.92 14.03
C ALA A 118 -6.47 -12.95 13.38
N VAL A 119 -5.67 -12.52 12.39
CA VAL A 119 -4.66 -13.38 11.74
C VAL A 119 -3.59 -13.80 12.75
N LYS A 120 -3.09 -12.88 13.57
CA LYS A 120 -2.15 -13.17 14.67
C LYS A 120 -2.71 -14.22 15.62
N GLN A 121 -3.94 -14.05 16.08
CA GLN A 121 -4.59 -15.00 16.98
C GLN A 121 -4.70 -16.40 16.37
N ARG A 122 -5.04 -16.50 15.08
CA ARG A 122 -5.07 -17.79 14.38
C ARG A 122 -3.68 -18.41 14.27
N LEU A 123 -2.66 -17.62 13.93
CA LEU A 123 -1.28 -18.12 13.88
C LEU A 123 -0.82 -18.62 15.25
N GLU A 124 -1.03 -17.86 16.32
CA GLU A 124 -0.70 -18.29 17.69
C GLU A 124 -1.40 -19.59 18.10
N ALA A 125 -2.67 -19.76 17.74
CA ALA A 125 -3.41 -20.99 18.00
C ALA A 125 -2.87 -22.19 17.21
N ILE A 126 -2.49 -21.98 15.95
CA ILE A 126 -1.98 -23.04 15.07
C ILE A 126 -0.56 -23.44 15.46
N THR A 127 0.30 -22.47 15.77
CA THR A 127 1.71 -22.73 16.09
C THR A 127 1.94 -23.07 17.55
N GLY A 128 0.95 -22.87 18.43
CA GLY A 128 1.10 -23.03 19.89
C GLY A 128 1.92 -21.92 20.56
N PHE A 129 2.29 -20.85 19.84
CA PHE A 129 3.03 -19.73 20.42
C PHE A 129 2.12 -18.80 21.21
N LYS A 130 2.72 -18.18 22.23
CA LYS A 130 2.20 -16.95 22.84
C LYS A 130 3.11 -15.80 22.46
N ASP A 131 2.49 -14.64 22.25
CA ASP A 131 3.16 -13.36 21.98
C ASP A 131 3.93 -13.36 20.65
N LEU A 132 3.32 -13.92 19.61
CA LEU A 132 3.90 -13.96 18.27
C LEU A 132 4.08 -12.54 17.72
N THR A 133 5.26 -12.24 17.20
CA THR A 133 5.55 -10.99 16.49
C THR A 133 5.26 -11.15 15.01
N ILE A 134 4.46 -10.24 14.45
CA ILE A 134 4.21 -10.14 13.01
C ILE A 134 4.90 -8.89 12.50
N THR A 135 5.86 -9.08 11.61
CA THR A 135 6.62 -8.00 10.99
C THR A 135 6.25 -7.88 9.50
N PRO A 136 5.31 -7.00 9.12
CA PRO A 136 4.88 -6.85 7.72
C PRO A 136 5.92 -6.19 6.82
N ASN A 137 6.89 -5.48 7.40
CA ASN A 137 8.01 -4.85 6.70
C ASN A 137 7.56 -3.89 5.57
N PHE A 138 6.54 -3.08 5.82
CA PHE A 138 5.91 -2.23 4.80
C PHE A 138 6.86 -1.24 4.14
N GLU A 139 7.73 -0.58 4.90
CA GLU A 139 8.67 0.42 4.34
C GLU A 139 9.68 -0.23 3.39
N ALA A 140 10.28 -1.35 3.78
CA ALA A 140 11.20 -2.07 2.91
C ALA A 140 10.49 -2.67 1.69
N THR A 141 9.27 -3.18 1.87
CA THR A 141 8.45 -3.69 0.77
C THR A 141 8.11 -2.57 -0.23
N PHE A 142 7.69 -1.41 0.27
CA PHE A 142 7.41 -0.25 -0.56
C PHE A 142 8.65 0.16 -1.35
N ALA A 143 9.80 0.30 -0.68
CA ALA A 143 11.06 0.66 -1.33
C ALA A 143 11.52 -0.36 -2.39
N ALA A 144 11.24 -1.65 -2.18
CA ALA A 144 11.59 -2.70 -3.14
C ALA A 144 10.69 -2.68 -4.40
N LEU A 145 9.44 -2.25 -4.26
CA LEU A 145 8.43 -2.22 -5.33
C LEU A 145 8.35 -0.87 -6.06
N ASP A 146 8.74 0.22 -5.41
CA ASP A 146 8.61 1.55 -5.99
C ASP A 146 9.45 1.73 -7.26
N GLY A 147 8.85 2.36 -8.28
CA GLY A 147 9.44 2.55 -9.60
C GLY A 147 9.66 1.27 -10.43
N LYS A 148 9.18 0.10 -9.98
CA LYS A 148 9.33 -1.16 -10.73
C LYS A 148 8.31 -1.26 -11.87
N PRO A 149 8.70 -1.74 -13.08
CA PRO A 149 7.80 -1.84 -14.22
C PRO A 149 6.69 -2.87 -14.04
N GLU A 150 6.87 -3.85 -13.15
CA GLU A 150 5.86 -4.84 -12.78
C GLU A 150 4.71 -4.23 -11.97
N MET A 151 4.95 -3.07 -11.34
CA MET A 151 3.95 -2.42 -10.50
C MET A 151 3.04 -1.51 -11.33
N THR A 152 1.78 -1.91 -11.44
CA THR A 152 0.75 -1.11 -12.12
C THR A 152 0.31 0.09 -11.29
N SER A 153 -0.27 1.12 -11.93
CA SER A 153 -0.83 2.27 -11.22
C SER A 153 -1.78 1.84 -10.09
N GLY A 154 -1.60 2.44 -8.91
CA GLY A 154 -2.46 2.23 -7.74
C GLY A 154 -2.06 1.08 -6.82
N TRP A 155 -0.98 0.34 -7.09
CA TRP A 155 -0.49 -0.75 -6.23
C TRP A 155 -0.25 -0.31 -4.77
N GLN A 156 0.18 0.94 -4.57
CA GLN A 156 0.43 1.53 -3.25
C GLN A 156 -0.79 1.43 -2.34
N LYS A 157 -1.99 1.67 -2.89
CA LYS A 157 -3.26 1.60 -2.15
C LYS A 157 -3.58 0.19 -1.65
N GLN A 158 -2.98 -0.83 -2.28
CA GLN A 158 -3.25 -2.24 -2.04
C GLN A 158 -2.17 -2.94 -1.19
N LEU A 159 -1.08 -2.24 -0.84
CA LEU A 159 0.05 -2.83 -0.12
C LEU A 159 -0.39 -3.56 1.17
N GLY A 160 -1.27 -2.92 1.96
CA GLY A 160 -1.82 -3.50 3.19
C GLY A 160 -2.61 -4.78 2.93
N GLN A 161 -3.52 -4.76 1.96
CA GLN A 161 -4.33 -5.92 1.57
C GLN A 161 -3.45 -7.09 1.07
N TYR A 162 -2.49 -6.80 0.19
CA TYR A 162 -1.63 -7.82 -0.40
C TYR A 162 -0.69 -8.45 0.62
N THR A 163 -0.07 -7.65 1.49
CA THR A 163 0.75 -8.21 2.58
C THR A 163 -0.10 -9.06 3.52
N LEU A 164 -1.31 -8.62 3.90
CA LEU A 164 -2.22 -9.42 4.72
C LEU A 164 -2.54 -10.78 4.09
N ALA A 165 -2.74 -10.81 2.77
CA ALA A 165 -3.09 -12.02 2.04
C ALA A 165 -2.02 -13.11 2.13
N TYR A 166 -0.73 -12.75 2.28
CA TYR A 166 0.34 -13.72 2.52
C TYR A 166 0.23 -14.38 3.90
N PHE A 167 -0.04 -13.60 4.95
CA PHE A 167 -0.24 -14.16 6.29
C PHE A 167 -1.52 -15.00 6.39
N GLN A 168 -2.59 -14.60 5.69
CA GLN A 168 -3.82 -15.39 5.58
C GLN A 168 -3.56 -16.71 4.85
N GLY A 169 -2.83 -16.68 3.72
CA GLY A 169 -2.43 -17.90 3.02
C GLY A 169 -1.63 -18.85 3.91
N LEU A 170 -0.72 -18.32 4.73
CA LEU A 170 0.00 -19.12 5.72
C LEU A 170 -0.95 -19.81 6.71
N VAL A 171 -1.92 -19.07 7.27
CA VAL A 171 -2.94 -19.62 8.18
C VAL A 171 -3.70 -20.77 7.52
N ASP A 172 -4.19 -20.57 6.31
CA ASP A 172 -4.99 -21.55 5.59
C ASP A 172 -4.20 -22.84 5.33
N ASN A 173 -2.93 -22.71 4.95
CA ASN A 173 -2.09 -23.84 4.61
C ASN A 173 -1.59 -24.60 5.83
N LEU A 174 -1.22 -23.92 6.93
CA LEU A 174 -0.89 -24.59 8.18
C LEU A 174 -2.12 -25.31 8.78
N THR A 175 -3.30 -24.69 8.69
CA THR A 175 -4.55 -25.34 9.12
C THR A 175 -4.82 -26.60 8.29
N SER A 176 -4.69 -26.51 6.96
CA SER A 176 -4.91 -27.64 6.05
C SER A 176 -3.90 -28.77 6.25
N ALA A 177 -2.67 -28.42 6.59
CA ALA A 177 -1.60 -29.37 6.92
C ALA A 177 -1.77 -30.03 8.30
N GLY A 178 -2.73 -29.58 9.12
CA GLY A 178 -3.07 -30.22 10.39
C GLY A 178 -2.25 -29.76 11.59
N PHE A 179 -1.46 -28.68 11.48
CA PHE A 179 -0.64 -28.15 12.58
C PHE A 179 -1.44 -27.91 13.86
N GLU A 180 -2.68 -27.41 13.76
CA GLU A 180 -3.55 -27.15 14.93
C GLU A 180 -3.87 -28.41 15.76
N LYS A 181 -3.61 -29.62 15.25
CA LYS A 181 -3.97 -30.90 15.88
C LYS A 181 -2.79 -31.86 16.06
N ASP A 182 -1.59 -31.46 15.66
CA ASP A 182 -0.41 -32.32 15.68
C ASP A 182 0.70 -31.66 16.48
N ASP A 183 0.91 -32.15 17.71
CA ASP A 183 1.90 -31.61 18.63
C ASP A 183 3.32 -31.69 18.05
N MET A 184 3.66 -32.73 17.27
CA MET A 184 4.99 -32.86 16.68
C MET A 184 5.24 -31.82 15.59
N LEU A 185 4.22 -31.52 14.77
CA LEU A 185 4.32 -30.45 13.77
C LEU A 185 4.44 -29.07 14.43
N GLN A 186 3.71 -28.84 15.53
CA GLN A 186 3.84 -27.60 16.30
C GLN A 186 5.23 -27.46 16.91
N GLU A 187 5.72 -28.50 17.58
CA GLU A 187 7.05 -28.51 18.20
C GLU A 187 8.16 -28.26 17.14
N GLY A 188 8.12 -28.99 16.02
CA GLY A 188 9.11 -28.81 14.95
C GLY A 188 9.11 -27.38 14.38
N LEU A 189 7.93 -26.81 14.14
CA LEU A 189 7.84 -25.42 13.70
C LEU A 189 8.34 -24.46 14.79
N GLN A 190 7.96 -24.68 16.05
CA GLN A 190 8.39 -23.84 17.17
C GLN A 190 9.91 -23.82 17.33
N GLU A 191 10.57 -24.96 17.17
CA GLU A 191 12.04 -25.06 17.17
C GLU A 191 12.66 -24.25 16.02
N ALA A 192 12.07 -24.32 14.83
CA ALA A 192 12.55 -23.60 13.66
C ALA A 192 12.35 -22.07 13.74
N MET A 193 11.41 -21.59 14.56
CA MET A 193 11.12 -20.16 14.74
C MET A 193 11.20 -19.70 16.21
N GLU A 194 12.30 -20.05 16.89
CA GLU A 194 12.54 -19.74 18.32
C GLU A 194 12.37 -18.26 18.72
N LYS A 195 12.54 -17.31 17.78
CA LYS A 195 12.33 -15.87 18.03
C LYS A 195 10.87 -15.46 18.04
N LYS A 196 9.95 -16.37 17.72
CA LYS A 196 8.50 -16.15 17.66
C LYS A 196 8.13 -14.98 16.74
N GLU A 197 8.81 -14.90 15.61
CA GLU A 197 8.60 -13.83 14.64
C GLU A 197 8.26 -14.43 13.27
N ILE A 198 7.25 -13.85 12.63
CA ILE A 198 6.93 -14.09 11.22
C ILE A 198 7.10 -12.77 10.48
N LYS A 199 7.96 -12.76 9.47
CA LYS A 199 8.36 -11.55 8.76
C LYS A 199 8.09 -11.67 7.26
N PHE A 200 7.44 -10.66 6.69
CA PHE A 200 7.26 -10.57 5.24
C PHE A 200 8.41 -9.81 4.59
N GLU A 201 8.87 -10.24 3.42
CA GLU A 201 9.86 -9.50 2.64
C GLU A 201 9.83 -9.81 1.13
N ILE A 202 10.32 -8.83 0.35
CA ILE A 202 10.66 -9.00 -1.06
C ILE A 202 12.15 -9.35 -1.14
N VAL A 203 12.48 -10.45 -1.80
CA VAL A 203 13.85 -10.90 -2.03
C VAL A 203 14.19 -10.89 -3.52
N ASP A 204 15.48 -11.01 -3.86
CA ASP A 204 15.93 -11.06 -5.25
C ASP A 204 15.58 -12.39 -5.92
N LYS A 205 15.58 -13.49 -5.15
CA LYS A 205 15.32 -14.84 -5.65
C LYS A 205 14.74 -15.73 -4.55
N LEU A 206 13.82 -16.60 -4.95
CA LEU A 206 13.29 -17.68 -4.10
C LEU A 206 14.20 -18.91 -4.14
N SER A 207 14.36 -19.57 -3.01
CA SER A 207 15.21 -20.75 -2.87
C SER A 207 14.52 -22.03 -3.36
N LYS A 208 13.23 -22.16 -3.09
CA LYS A 208 12.40 -23.35 -3.36
C LYS A 208 11.09 -23.00 -4.06
N GLY A 209 10.51 -21.84 -3.74
CA GLY A 209 9.21 -21.41 -4.29
C GLY A 209 9.27 -20.92 -5.74
N SER A 210 8.12 -20.96 -6.41
CA SER A 210 7.94 -20.33 -7.75
C SER A 210 7.32 -18.94 -7.69
N TYR A 211 6.34 -18.75 -6.78
CA TYR A 211 5.65 -17.46 -6.57
C TYR A 211 6.05 -16.83 -5.24
N ASN A 212 6.13 -17.67 -4.22
CA ASN A 212 6.45 -17.30 -2.86
C ASN A 212 6.92 -18.54 -2.10
N GLU A 213 7.52 -18.32 -0.94
CA GLU A 213 7.98 -19.37 -0.03
C GLU A 213 7.91 -18.93 1.42
N ALA A 214 7.73 -19.90 2.31
CA ALA A 214 7.94 -19.71 3.74
C ALA A 214 9.22 -20.43 4.16
N VAL A 215 10.16 -19.72 4.77
CA VAL A 215 11.51 -20.24 5.08
C VAL A 215 11.88 -19.89 6.53
N PRO A 216 12.09 -20.89 7.40
CA PRO A 216 12.68 -20.67 8.72
C PRO A 216 14.17 -20.37 8.59
N GLU A 217 14.61 -19.19 9.02
CA GLU A 217 16.01 -18.75 9.02
C GLU A 217 16.29 -17.92 10.26
N ASP A 218 17.42 -18.19 10.93
CA ASP A 218 17.83 -17.49 12.15
C ASP A 218 16.73 -17.38 13.22
N GLY A 219 15.89 -18.42 13.36
CA GLY A 219 14.78 -18.46 14.31
C GLY A 219 13.58 -17.58 13.95
N ILE A 220 13.49 -17.06 12.72
CA ILE A 220 12.37 -16.28 12.18
C ILE A 220 11.75 -17.05 11.00
N LEU A 221 10.43 -17.08 10.92
CA LEU A 221 9.74 -17.58 9.74
C LEU A 221 9.57 -16.44 8.72
N TYR A 222 10.32 -16.49 7.63
CA TYR A 222 10.22 -15.51 6.55
C TYR A 222 9.17 -15.91 5.53
N LEU A 223 8.27 -14.99 5.20
CA LEU A 223 7.32 -15.09 4.10
C LEU A 223 7.87 -14.26 2.94
N ARG A 224 8.39 -14.94 1.91
CA ARG A 224 9.16 -14.31 0.84
C ARG A 224 8.43 -14.38 -0.48
N THR A 225 8.56 -13.30 -1.25
CA THR A 225 8.23 -13.27 -2.68
C THR A 225 9.27 -12.42 -3.42
N VAL A 226 9.17 -12.35 -4.74
CA VAL A 226 10.02 -11.51 -5.60
C VAL A 226 9.14 -10.48 -6.30
N VAL A 227 9.73 -9.36 -6.74
CA VAL A 227 9.00 -8.28 -7.43
C VAL A 227 8.10 -8.81 -8.56
N ALA A 228 8.64 -9.71 -9.40
CA ALA A 228 7.91 -10.26 -10.55
C ALA A 228 6.70 -11.14 -10.19
N GLN A 229 6.62 -11.63 -8.96
CA GLN A 229 5.55 -12.50 -8.49
C GLN A 229 4.66 -11.83 -7.46
N TYR A 230 4.97 -10.60 -7.04
CA TYR A 230 4.12 -9.85 -6.14
C TYR A 230 2.88 -9.31 -6.88
N PRO A 231 1.65 -9.43 -6.34
CA PRO A 231 1.20 -10.14 -5.13
C PRO A 231 0.49 -11.46 -5.46
N PHE A 232 0.96 -12.22 -6.43
CA PHE A 232 0.26 -13.37 -6.98
C PHE A 232 0.35 -14.61 -6.08
N ASN A 233 -0.70 -15.43 -6.13
CA ASN A 233 -0.76 -16.75 -5.47
C ASN A 233 -0.42 -16.71 -3.97
N THR A 234 -0.83 -15.65 -3.27
CA THR A 234 -0.62 -15.52 -1.81
C THR A 234 -1.23 -16.68 -1.02
N ASN A 235 -2.31 -17.29 -1.55
CA ASN A 235 -2.96 -18.46 -0.98
C ASN A 235 -2.07 -19.73 -1.00
N GLN A 236 -0.93 -19.72 -1.69
CA GLN A 236 0.04 -20.82 -1.71
C GLN A 236 1.14 -20.67 -0.63
N MET A 237 1.11 -19.57 0.13
CA MET A 237 2.12 -19.29 1.15
C MET A 237 2.16 -20.38 2.21
N GLY A 238 3.33 -20.99 2.42
CA GLY A 238 3.54 -22.03 3.42
C GLY A 238 3.37 -23.47 2.93
N TYR A 239 3.03 -23.71 1.65
CA TYR A 239 2.95 -25.09 1.11
C TYR A 239 4.24 -25.89 1.27
N GLN A 240 5.40 -25.23 1.21
CA GLN A 240 6.69 -25.91 1.30
C GLN A 240 7.12 -26.24 2.74
N LEU A 241 6.36 -25.81 3.76
CA LEU A 241 6.78 -25.99 5.16
C LEU A 241 6.79 -27.45 5.62
N LEU A 242 5.90 -28.29 5.08
CA LEU A 242 5.91 -29.72 5.38
C LEU A 242 7.15 -30.44 4.87
N ASP A 243 7.80 -29.92 3.82
CA ASP A 243 9.06 -30.48 3.31
C ASP A 243 10.29 -29.96 4.09
N LEU A 244 10.09 -29.00 5.00
CA LEU A 244 11.14 -28.29 5.74
C LEU A 244 11.25 -28.70 7.21
N LEU A 245 10.21 -29.33 7.76
CA LEU A 245 10.08 -29.76 9.16
C LEU A 245 10.08 -31.29 9.23
#